data_AF-A0A7V2AJI4-F1
#
_entry.id   AF-A0A7V2AJI4-F1
#
_cell.length_a   1.000
_cell.length_b   1.000
_cell.length_c   1.000
_cell.angle_alpha   90.00
_cell.angle_beta   90.00
_cell.angle_gamma   90.00
#
_symmetry.space_group_name_H-M   'P 1'
#
loop_
_entity.id
_entity.type
_entity.pdbx_description
1 polymer ?
#
loop_
_entity_poly.entity_id
_entity_poly.type
_entity_poly.pdbx_seq_one_letter_code
_entity_poly.pdbx_strand_id
1 'polypeptide(L)'
;MKKTTLNYVVASIKSWNIETFHRRIPSLPGQWHLIDDRDDLTVERLKKLNPRYVFFPHWSWKVPDEILKAAECVAFHMTDLPYGRGGSPLQNLILSGHKTTQLSAILMTDEIDAGPVYMKRPLSLDGKAQDIYERMADLVYDMIDEIITKEPQPVSQQGEPTFFNRRSPDQSLLPADGNIHELYDHIRMLDAETYPRAFLRNGKTNLEFSEARLLGDGTLRAVVKITPHKEDVT
;
A
#
# COMPACT_ATOMS: atom_id res chain seq x y z
N MET A 1 -1.36 39.90 11.09
CA MET A 1 -2.07 38.97 10.17
C MET A 1 -2.05 37.59 10.82
N LYS A 2 -3.21 36.98 11.11
CA LYS A 2 -3.23 35.58 11.59
C LYS A 2 -2.68 34.72 10.44
N LYS A 3 -1.54 34.04 10.65
CA LYS A 3 -1.08 33.00 9.74
C LYS A 3 -2.21 31.98 9.66
N THR A 4 -2.85 31.86 8.50
CA THR A 4 -3.86 30.83 8.26
C THR A 4 -3.15 29.49 8.36
N THR A 5 -3.40 28.74 9.44
CA THR A 5 -2.85 27.40 9.57
C THR A 5 -3.50 26.51 8.51
N LEU A 6 -2.69 25.89 7.65
CA LEU A 6 -3.18 24.96 6.63
C LEU A 6 -3.70 23.67 7.28
N ASN A 7 -4.78 23.12 6.74
CA ASN A 7 -5.30 21.82 7.10
C ASN A 7 -4.79 20.75 6.12
N TYR A 8 -4.54 19.56 6.63
CA TYR A 8 -4.17 18.38 5.86
C TYR A 8 -4.99 17.19 6.34
N VAL A 9 -5.34 16.30 5.42
CA VAL A 9 -6.03 15.04 5.74
C VAL A 9 -5.14 13.88 5.32
N VAL A 10 -5.08 12.85 6.16
CA VAL A 10 -4.55 11.53 5.80
C VAL A 10 -5.70 10.54 5.81
N ALA A 11 -5.97 9.90 4.67
CA ALA A 11 -6.94 8.83 4.53
C ALA A 11 -6.22 7.48 4.44
N SER A 12 -6.23 6.70 5.53
CA SER A 12 -5.56 5.40 5.56
C SER A 12 -6.17 4.42 6.56
N ILE A 13 -6.26 3.15 6.15
CA ILE A 13 -6.93 2.09 6.91
C ILE A 13 -5.99 1.05 7.52
N LYS A 14 -4.67 1.19 7.31
CA LYS A 14 -3.71 0.18 7.74
C LYS A 14 -3.01 0.63 9.00
N SER A 15 -2.94 -0.28 9.99
CA SER A 15 -2.33 -0.06 11.31
C SER A 15 -0.96 0.60 11.22
N TRP A 16 -0.04 0.07 10.40
CA TRP A 16 1.30 0.64 10.22
C TRP A 16 1.31 2.09 9.71
N ASN A 17 0.33 2.50 8.88
CA ASN A 17 0.21 3.90 8.46
C ASN A 17 -0.40 4.78 9.54
N ILE A 18 -1.40 4.28 10.27
CA ILE A 18 -2.05 5.00 11.38
C ILE A 18 -1.06 5.21 12.53
N GLU A 19 -0.26 4.21 12.87
CA GLU A 19 0.83 4.32 13.85
C GLU A 19 1.88 5.34 13.39
N THR A 20 2.27 5.30 12.12
CA THR A 20 3.22 6.26 11.55
C THR A 20 2.64 7.68 11.53
N PHE A 21 1.33 7.84 11.28
CA PHE A 21 0.61 9.10 11.43
C PHE A 21 0.83 9.67 12.83
N HIS A 22 0.47 8.92 13.87
CA HIS A 22 0.58 9.41 15.25
C HIS A 22 2.04 9.67 15.67
N ARG A 23 2.99 8.90 15.14
CA ARG A 23 4.43 9.09 15.39
C ARG A 23 5.01 10.34 14.72
N ARG A 24 4.66 10.61 13.46
CA ARG A 24 5.34 11.60 12.59
C ARG A 24 4.62 12.95 12.53
N ILE A 25 3.28 12.95 12.58
CA ILE A 25 2.49 14.18 12.43
C ILE A 25 2.77 15.25 13.48
N PRO A 26 3.01 14.94 14.77
CA PRO A 26 3.29 15.98 15.77
C PRO A 26 4.51 16.87 15.46
N SER A 27 5.44 16.41 14.61
CA SER A 27 6.58 17.21 14.17
C SER A 27 6.35 18.03 12.89
N LEU A 28 5.23 17.82 12.19
CA LEU A 28 4.94 18.50 10.93
C LEU A 28 4.12 19.77 11.15
N PRO A 29 4.32 20.82 10.33
CA PRO A 29 3.52 22.04 10.41
C PRO A 29 2.07 21.79 9.97
N GLY A 30 1.15 22.63 10.45
CA GLY A 30 -0.26 22.61 10.06
C GLY A 30 -1.18 21.86 11.02
N GLN A 31 -2.45 21.75 10.64
CA GLN A 31 -3.46 20.96 11.34
C GLN A 31 -3.76 19.70 10.57
N TRP A 32 -3.74 18.55 11.24
CA TRP A 32 -3.81 17.24 10.61
C TRP A 32 -5.01 16.47 11.10
N HIS A 33 -5.69 15.82 10.17
CA HIS A 33 -6.90 15.03 10.43
C HIS A 33 -6.72 13.64 9.83
N LEU A 34 -6.95 12.61 10.63
CA LEU A 34 -6.98 11.23 10.17
C LEU A 34 -8.43 10.84 9.77
N ILE A 35 -8.56 10.15 8.65
CA ILE A 35 -9.77 9.45 8.24
C ILE A 35 -9.38 7.99 7.97
N ASP A 36 -9.80 7.09 8.84
CA ASP A 36 -9.48 5.65 8.80
C ASP A 36 -10.69 4.77 8.49
N ASP A 37 -11.87 5.38 8.34
CA ASP A 37 -13.09 4.73 7.86
C ASP A 37 -13.49 5.29 6.48
N ARG A 38 -13.98 4.41 5.61
CA ARG A 38 -14.45 4.78 4.27
C ARG A 38 -15.62 5.75 4.31
N ASP A 39 -16.58 5.50 5.18
CA ASP A 39 -17.84 6.24 5.25
C ASP A 39 -17.63 7.66 5.81
N ASP A 40 -16.48 7.87 6.45
CA ASP A 40 -16.04 9.16 6.96
C ASP A 40 -15.38 10.06 5.91
N LEU A 41 -14.91 9.51 4.77
CA LEU A 41 -14.32 10.27 3.67
C LEU A 41 -15.42 10.90 2.80
N THR A 42 -16.02 11.99 3.28
CA THR A 42 -17.14 12.67 2.60
C THR A 42 -16.77 14.07 2.11
N VAL A 43 -17.43 14.52 1.04
CA VAL A 43 -17.27 15.88 0.51
C VAL A 43 -17.60 16.94 1.56
N GLU A 44 -18.64 16.71 2.37
CA GLU A 44 -19.03 17.64 3.44
C GLU A 44 -17.92 17.80 4.49
N ARG A 45 -17.35 16.68 4.93
CA ARG A 45 -16.23 16.69 5.89
C ARG A 45 -15.01 17.39 5.29
N LEU A 46 -14.65 17.10 4.04
CA LEU A 46 -13.53 17.75 3.38
C LEU A 46 -13.76 19.26 3.21
N LYS A 47 -14.97 19.70 2.83
CA LYS A 47 -15.31 21.13 2.75
C LYS A 47 -15.18 21.84 4.09
N LYS A 48 -15.60 21.18 5.19
CA LYS A 48 -15.48 21.73 6.55
C LYS A 48 -14.02 21.84 7.00
N LEU A 49 -13.20 20.84 6.66
CA LEU A 49 -11.77 20.84 6.99
C LEU A 49 -10.96 21.78 6.10
N ASN A 50 -11.42 22.02 4.87
CA ASN A 50 -10.76 22.82 3.84
C ASN A 50 -9.25 22.46 3.70
N PRO A 51 -8.91 21.19 3.40
CA PRO A 51 -7.53 20.75 3.38
C PRO A 51 -6.79 21.23 2.13
N ARG A 52 -5.52 21.58 2.29
CA ARG A 52 -4.60 21.83 1.18
C ARG A 52 -4.31 20.55 0.39
N TYR A 53 -4.16 19.43 1.09
CA TYR A 53 -3.95 18.10 0.52
C TYR A 53 -4.73 17.04 1.28
N VAL A 54 -5.15 15.99 0.56
CA VAL A 54 -5.63 14.72 1.12
C VAL A 54 -4.65 13.64 0.69
N PHE A 55 -3.89 13.09 1.64
CA PHE A 55 -2.90 12.05 1.37
C PHE A 55 -3.52 10.66 1.56
N PHE A 56 -3.24 9.74 0.64
CA PHE A 56 -3.70 8.34 0.68
C PHE A 56 -2.50 7.38 0.76
N PRO A 57 -1.87 7.22 1.94
CA PRO A 57 -0.79 6.25 2.14
C PRO A 57 -1.19 4.82 1.78
N HIS A 58 -2.44 4.44 2.11
CA HIS A 58 -2.98 3.13 1.79
C HIS A 58 -4.51 3.12 1.91
N TRP A 59 -5.18 3.01 0.77
CA TRP A 59 -6.64 3.03 0.66
C TRP A 59 -7.11 1.94 -0.31
N SER A 60 -8.16 1.20 0.05
CA SER A 60 -8.56 0.00 -0.71
C SER A 60 -9.69 0.21 -1.72
N TRP A 61 -10.36 1.37 -1.64
CA TRP A 61 -11.54 1.69 -2.44
C TRP A 61 -11.21 2.73 -3.50
N LYS A 62 -11.96 2.71 -4.61
CA LYS A 62 -11.92 3.80 -5.58
C LYS A 62 -12.37 5.09 -4.89
N VAL A 63 -11.55 6.14 -4.98
CA VAL A 63 -11.90 7.47 -4.48
C VAL A 63 -12.91 8.10 -5.46
N PRO A 64 -14.09 8.55 -5.01
CA PRO A 64 -15.07 9.18 -5.89
C PRO A 64 -14.56 10.49 -6.49
N ASP A 65 -14.95 10.80 -7.74
CA ASP A 65 -14.53 12.02 -8.44
C ASP A 65 -14.89 13.31 -7.68
N GLU A 66 -15.99 13.30 -6.92
CA GLU A 66 -16.39 14.43 -6.08
C GLU A 66 -15.41 14.71 -4.94
N ILE A 67 -14.72 13.69 -4.42
CA ILE A 67 -13.64 13.83 -3.44
C ILE A 67 -12.39 14.39 -4.13
N LEU A 68 -12.04 13.86 -5.30
CA LEU A 68 -10.90 14.34 -6.11
C LEU A 68 -11.04 15.81 -6.52
N LYS A 69 -12.28 16.29 -6.72
CA LYS A 69 -12.59 17.70 -7.02
C LYS A 69 -12.64 18.59 -5.78
N ALA A 70 -12.82 18.01 -4.59
CA ALA A 70 -12.93 18.77 -3.35
C ALA A 70 -11.58 19.24 -2.80
N ALA A 71 -10.50 18.52 -3.09
CA ALA A 71 -9.13 18.85 -2.68
C ALA A 71 -8.10 18.10 -3.54
N GLU A 72 -6.84 18.58 -3.54
CA GLU A 72 -5.74 17.85 -4.17
C GLU A 72 -5.46 16.54 -3.42
N CYS A 73 -5.80 15.43 -4.07
CA CYS A 73 -5.65 14.08 -3.53
C CYS A 73 -4.33 13.47 -4.01
N VAL A 74 -3.50 12.99 -3.08
CA VAL A 74 -2.17 12.44 -3.39
C VAL A 74 -2.12 10.97 -2.97
N ALA A 75 -1.86 10.08 -3.92
CA ALA A 75 -1.66 8.64 -3.67
C ALA A 75 -0.17 8.28 -3.68
N PHE A 76 0.17 7.20 -2.97
CA PHE A 76 1.51 6.64 -2.93
C PHE A 76 1.50 5.23 -3.51
N HIS A 77 2.03 5.10 -4.73
CA HIS A 77 2.03 3.84 -5.49
C HIS A 77 3.44 3.27 -5.60
N MET A 78 3.62 2.02 -5.21
CA MET A 78 4.96 1.41 -5.04
C MET A 78 5.58 0.86 -6.33
N THR A 79 5.38 1.54 -7.46
CA THR A 79 6.06 1.20 -8.72
C THR A 79 6.74 2.40 -9.34
N ASP A 80 7.67 2.13 -10.25
CA ASP A 80 8.32 3.15 -11.08
C ASP A 80 7.41 3.60 -12.24
N LEU A 81 6.34 4.33 -11.90
CA LEU A 81 5.30 4.75 -12.85
C LEU A 81 5.88 5.43 -14.10
N PRO A 82 5.45 5.07 -15.33
CA PRO A 82 4.20 4.39 -15.65
C PRO A 82 4.26 2.86 -15.64
N TYR A 83 5.39 2.25 -15.24
CA TYR A 83 5.47 0.80 -15.06
C TYR A 83 4.61 0.34 -13.88
N GLY A 84 3.78 -0.66 -14.09
CA GLY A 84 3.03 -1.35 -13.02
C GLY A 84 1.86 -0.57 -12.44
N ARG A 85 1.13 0.22 -13.24
CA ARG A 85 -0.15 0.83 -12.81
C ARG A 85 -1.14 -0.25 -12.35
N GLY A 86 -1.93 0.01 -11.31
CA GLY A 86 -3.02 -0.88 -10.89
C GLY A 86 -2.77 -1.62 -9.58
N GLY A 87 -3.48 -2.74 -9.43
CA GLY A 87 -3.68 -3.36 -8.11
C GLY A 87 -2.56 -4.31 -7.66
N SER A 88 -2.51 -4.57 -6.35
CA SER A 88 -1.59 -5.52 -5.72
C SER A 88 -0.11 -5.34 -6.14
N PRO A 89 0.43 -4.10 -6.14
CA PRO A 89 1.74 -3.85 -6.74
C PRO A 89 2.87 -4.60 -6.03
N LEU A 90 2.85 -4.72 -4.69
CA LEU A 90 3.86 -5.48 -3.94
C LEU A 90 3.99 -6.91 -4.46
N GLN A 91 2.86 -7.60 -4.56
CA GLN A 91 2.82 -8.99 -4.94
C GLN A 91 3.25 -9.17 -6.40
N ASN A 92 2.76 -8.31 -7.30
CA ASN A 92 3.15 -8.36 -8.71
C ASN A 92 4.66 -8.08 -8.91
N LEU A 93 5.24 -7.17 -8.13
CA LEU A 93 6.68 -6.91 -8.15
C LEU A 93 7.49 -8.12 -7.70
N ILE A 94 7.11 -8.73 -6.57
CA ILE A 94 7.82 -9.91 -6.04
C ILE A 94 7.70 -11.09 -7.02
N LEU A 95 6.52 -11.35 -7.57
CA LEU A 95 6.31 -12.38 -8.58
C LEU A 95 7.12 -12.15 -9.86
N SER A 96 7.38 -10.89 -10.21
CA SER A 96 8.22 -10.51 -11.35
C SER A 96 9.72 -10.49 -11.01
N GLY A 97 10.11 -10.94 -9.81
CA GLY A 97 11.51 -11.06 -9.39
C GLY A 97 12.15 -9.76 -8.88
N HIS A 98 11.39 -8.67 -8.72
CA HIS A 98 11.94 -7.40 -8.23
C HIS A 98 12.37 -7.50 -6.76
N LYS A 99 13.55 -6.96 -6.46
CA LYS A 99 14.07 -6.83 -5.08
C LYS A 99 14.06 -5.39 -4.58
N THR A 100 13.95 -4.43 -5.49
CA THR A 100 13.77 -3.00 -5.21
C THR A 100 12.74 -2.43 -6.18
N THR A 101 12.15 -1.29 -5.84
CA THR A 101 11.19 -0.54 -6.67
C THR A 101 11.34 0.96 -6.42
N GLN A 102 10.48 1.76 -7.05
CA GLN A 102 10.26 3.17 -6.70
C GLN A 102 8.89 3.31 -6.04
N LEU A 103 8.81 4.15 -5.01
CA LEU A 103 7.56 4.68 -4.47
C LEU A 103 7.27 6.02 -5.13
N SER A 104 6.16 6.09 -5.86
CA SER A 104 5.73 7.28 -6.60
C SER A 104 4.60 7.99 -5.83
N ALA A 105 4.78 9.28 -5.50
CA ALA A 105 3.70 10.13 -5.03
C ALA A 105 3.05 10.82 -6.23
N ILE A 106 1.76 10.60 -6.43
CA ILE A 106 1.03 11.07 -7.60
C ILE A 106 -0.19 11.87 -7.22
N LEU A 107 -0.49 12.90 -8.01
CA LEU A 107 -1.78 13.56 -8.00
C LEU A 107 -2.82 12.58 -8.55
N MET A 108 -3.85 12.28 -7.77
CA MET A 108 -4.89 11.34 -8.18
C MET A 108 -5.77 11.93 -9.27
N THR A 109 -6.07 11.11 -10.27
CA THR A 109 -7.01 11.37 -11.36
C THR A 109 -8.12 10.32 -11.35
N ASP A 110 -9.10 10.45 -12.23
CA ASP A 110 -10.13 9.44 -12.48
C ASP A 110 -9.58 8.15 -13.10
N GLU A 111 -8.47 8.25 -13.85
CA GLU A 111 -7.69 7.13 -14.35
C GLU A 111 -6.73 6.55 -13.27
N ILE A 112 -6.70 5.21 -13.16
CA ILE A 112 -5.94 4.48 -12.13
C ILE A 112 -4.42 4.67 -12.29
N ASP A 113 -3.79 5.21 -11.26
CA ASP A 113 -2.35 5.44 -11.15
C ASP A 113 -1.70 6.18 -12.34
N ALA A 114 -2.50 6.95 -13.09
CA ALA A 114 -2.06 7.63 -14.32
C ALA A 114 -1.70 9.11 -14.11
N GLY A 115 -2.06 9.66 -12.96
CA GLY A 115 -1.91 11.08 -12.70
C GLY A 115 -0.44 11.55 -12.62
N PRO A 116 -0.23 12.88 -12.69
CA PRO A 116 1.09 13.49 -12.60
C PRO A 116 1.86 13.11 -11.33
N VAL A 117 3.18 12.94 -11.44
CA VAL A 117 4.07 12.51 -10.36
C VAL A 117 4.70 13.73 -9.68
N TYR A 118 4.55 13.85 -8.36
CA TYR A 118 5.26 14.84 -7.55
C TYR A 118 6.73 14.46 -7.39
N MET A 119 6.98 13.22 -7.00
CA MET A 119 8.33 12.69 -6.81
C MET A 119 8.32 11.16 -6.72
N LYS A 120 9.51 10.56 -6.84
CA LYS A 120 9.76 9.14 -6.61
C LYS A 120 10.88 8.93 -5.61
N ARG A 121 10.81 7.83 -4.85
CA ARG A 121 11.87 7.43 -3.91
C ARG A 121 12.16 5.93 -4.00
N PRO A 122 13.41 5.49 -3.90
CA PRO A 122 13.73 4.07 -3.94
C PRO A 122 13.13 3.36 -2.71
N LEU A 123 12.63 2.14 -2.92
CA LEU A 123 12.05 1.30 -1.88
C LEU A 123 12.59 -0.13 -2.01
N SER A 124 13.16 -0.66 -0.93
CA SER A 124 13.55 -2.07 -0.84
C SER A 124 12.32 -2.96 -0.67
N LEU A 125 12.30 -4.11 -1.35
CA LEU A 125 11.30 -5.17 -1.22
C LEU A 125 11.79 -6.37 -0.40
N ASP A 126 12.82 -6.14 0.42
CA ASP A 126 13.36 -7.13 1.34
C ASP A 126 12.45 -7.31 2.57
N GLY A 127 12.39 -8.56 3.06
CA GLY A 127 11.53 -8.97 4.17
C GLY A 127 10.16 -9.51 3.77
N LYS A 128 9.31 -9.74 4.78
CA LYS A 128 7.89 -10.07 4.56
C LYS A 128 7.10 -8.82 4.21
N ALA A 129 5.88 -9.00 3.69
CA ALA A 129 5.03 -7.90 3.27
C ALA A 129 4.82 -6.85 4.37
N GLN A 130 4.67 -7.28 5.63
CA GLN A 130 4.57 -6.38 6.78
C GLN A 130 5.76 -5.42 6.85
N ASP A 131 6.99 -5.95 6.85
CA ASP A 131 8.23 -5.16 6.94
C ASP A 131 8.34 -4.16 5.78
N ILE A 132 7.94 -4.57 4.58
CA ILE A 132 7.97 -3.74 3.38
C ILE A 132 6.94 -2.60 3.48
N TYR A 133 5.74 -2.89 3.98
CA TYR A 133 4.70 -1.88 4.16
C TYR A 133 5.03 -0.88 5.28
N GLU A 134 5.65 -1.32 6.37
CA GLU A 134 6.14 -0.44 7.44
C GLU A 134 7.25 0.49 6.93
N ARG A 135 8.21 -0.07 6.18
CA ARG A 135 9.26 0.71 5.50
C ARG A 135 8.67 1.72 4.52
N MET A 136 7.68 1.31 3.74
CA MET A 136 6.95 2.20 2.84
C MET A 136 6.26 3.31 3.63
N ALA A 137 5.62 3.01 4.76
CA ALA A 137 4.93 4.00 5.58
C ALA A 137 5.89 5.11 6.00
N ASP A 138 7.06 4.80 6.54
CA ASP A 138 8.05 5.83 6.89
C ASP A 138 8.44 6.71 5.69
N LEU A 139 8.69 6.09 4.54
CA LEU A 139 9.02 6.80 3.31
C LEU A 139 7.88 7.68 2.80
N VAL A 140 6.62 7.25 2.95
CA VAL A 140 5.45 8.06 2.63
C VAL A 140 5.45 9.34 3.45
N TYR A 141 5.70 9.27 4.76
CA TYR A 141 5.67 10.48 5.60
C TYR A 141 6.86 11.41 5.34
N ASP A 142 8.01 10.88 4.91
CA ASP A 142 9.11 11.72 4.39
C ASP A 142 8.69 12.48 3.12
N MET A 143 8.00 11.81 2.21
CA MET A 143 7.47 12.43 0.98
C MET A 143 6.36 13.44 1.28
N ILE A 144 5.49 13.17 2.26
CA ILE A 144 4.45 14.11 2.72
C ILE A 144 5.08 15.41 3.23
N ASP A 145 6.08 15.31 4.11
CA ASP A 145 6.81 16.49 4.62
C ASP A 145 7.43 17.31 3.48
N GLU A 146 8.02 16.62 2.50
CA GLU A 146 8.57 17.30 1.34
C GLU A 146 7.50 18.00 0.49
N ILE A 147 6.35 17.37 0.27
CA ILE A 147 5.23 17.94 -0.50
C ILE A 147 4.69 19.20 0.18
N ILE A 148 4.44 19.16 1.49
CA ILE A 148 3.86 20.31 2.21
C ILE A 148 4.87 21.45 2.40
N THR A 149 6.17 21.14 2.44
CA THR A 149 7.23 22.13 2.65
C THR A 149 7.66 22.80 1.35
N LYS A 150 7.78 22.02 0.26
CA LYS A 150 8.29 22.51 -1.02
C LYS A 150 7.20 22.85 -2.04
N GLU A 151 5.97 22.34 -1.85
CA GLU A 151 4.87 22.43 -2.82
C GLU A 151 5.29 22.21 -4.28
N PRO A 152 5.96 21.08 -4.59
CA PRO A 152 6.43 20.82 -5.95
C PRO A 152 5.25 20.70 -6.91
N GLN A 153 5.42 21.17 -8.14
CA GLN A 153 4.45 20.94 -9.20
C GLN A 153 4.63 19.53 -9.75
N PRO A 154 3.55 18.71 -9.83
CA PRO A 154 3.68 17.36 -10.34
C PRO A 154 3.79 17.36 -11.87
N VAL A 155 4.52 16.39 -12.42
CA VAL A 155 4.81 16.30 -13.85
C VAL A 155 4.11 15.07 -14.44
N SER A 156 3.48 15.22 -15.60
CA SER A 156 2.84 14.11 -16.30
C SER A 156 3.80 12.94 -16.52
N GLN A 157 3.30 11.72 -16.35
CA GLN A 157 4.06 10.50 -16.63
C GLN A 157 4.52 10.46 -18.10
N GLN A 158 5.68 9.86 -18.35
CA GLN A 158 6.27 9.72 -19.69
C GLN A 158 6.60 8.24 -19.96
N GLY A 159 6.44 7.83 -21.22
CA GLY A 159 6.66 6.45 -21.67
C GLY A 159 5.39 5.60 -21.69
N GLU A 160 5.52 4.39 -22.22
CA GLU A 160 4.42 3.45 -22.35
C GLU A 160 4.06 2.80 -21.00
N PRO A 161 2.78 2.80 -20.58
CA PRO A 161 2.39 2.19 -19.32
C PRO A 161 2.34 0.66 -19.39
N THR A 162 2.65 0.03 -18.26
CA THR A 162 2.33 -1.39 -18.02
C THR A 162 1.35 -1.52 -16.87
N PHE A 163 0.58 -2.61 -16.85
CA PHE A 163 -0.53 -2.76 -15.93
C PHE A 163 -0.38 -4.03 -15.09
N PHE A 164 -0.58 -3.85 -13.78
CA PHE A 164 -0.70 -4.92 -12.81
C PHE A 164 -2.16 -5.18 -12.50
N ASN A 165 -2.51 -6.47 -12.50
CA ASN A 165 -3.82 -6.92 -12.10
C ASN A 165 -3.88 -7.07 -10.58
N ARG A 166 -4.99 -6.59 -10.00
CA ARG A 166 -5.30 -6.84 -8.60
C ARG A 166 -5.45 -8.35 -8.38
N ARG A 167 -4.74 -8.89 -7.40
CA ARG A 167 -4.85 -10.30 -7.03
C ARG A 167 -6.13 -10.56 -6.24
N SER A 168 -6.72 -11.73 -6.45
CA SER A 168 -7.81 -12.27 -5.63
C SER A 168 -7.27 -13.08 -4.45
N PRO A 169 -8.05 -13.27 -3.38
CA PRO A 169 -7.66 -14.14 -2.25
C PRO A 169 -7.35 -15.58 -2.67
N ASP A 170 -8.02 -16.14 -3.67
CA ASP A 170 -7.77 -17.51 -4.15
C ASP A 170 -6.37 -17.66 -4.76
N GLN A 171 -5.81 -16.58 -5.31
CA GLN A 171 -4.44 -16.58 -5.81
C GLN A 171 -3.40 -16.66 -4.68
N SER A 172 -3.79 -16.62 -3.40
CA SER A 172 -2.92 -16.94 -2.28
C SER A 172 -2.65 -18.44 -2.12
N LEU A 173 -3.33 -19.32 -2.87
CA LEU A 173 -2.98 -20.75 -2.90
C LEU A 173 -1.49 -20.92 -3.22
N LEU A 174 -0.79 -21.71 -2.40
CA LEU A 174 0.63 -21.99 -2.59
C LEU A 174 0.81 -22.74 -3.93
N PRO A 175 1.75 -22.32 -4.80
CA PRO A 175 1.94 -22.94 -6.10
C PRO A 175 2.43 -24.39 -5.94
N ALA A 176 1.86 -25.31 -6.73
CA ALA A 176 2.27 -26.71 -6.76
C ALA A 176 3.64 -26.89 -7.44
N ASP A 177 3.86 -26.12 -8.51
CA ASP A 177 5.07 -26.11 -9.30
C ASP A 177 5.84 -24.82 -8.97
N GLY A 178 6.87 -24.93 -8.13
CA GLY A 178 7.71 -23.80 -7.75
C GLY A 178 8.96 -24.26 -7.01
N ASN A 179 10.09 -23.60 -7.26
CA ASN A 179 11.32 -23.85 -6.51
C ASN A 179 11.25 -23.23 -5.09
N ILE A 180 12.22 -23.56 -4.24
CA ILE A 180 12.23 -23.13 -2.84
C ILE A 180 12.17 -21.60 -2.66
N HIS A 181 12.78 -20.83 -3.58
CA HIS A 181 12.77 -19.38 -3.55
C HIS A 181 11.43 -18.79 -3.99
N GLU A 182 10.77 -19.39 -4.97
CA GLU A 182 9.43 -19.00 -5.41
C GLU A 182 8.39 -19.27 -4.31
N LEU A 183 8.49 -20.41 -3.62
CA LEU A 183 7.66 -20.72 -2.47
C LEU A 183 7.89 -19.74 -1.32
N TYR A 184 9.15 -19.40 -1.04
CA TYR A 184 9.50 -18.38 -0.06
C TYR A 184 8.92 -16.99 -0.43
N ASP A 185 9.11 -16.55 -1.67
CA ASP A 185 8.60 -15.28 -2.18
C ASP A 185 7.07 -15.23 -2.11
N HIS A 186 6.39 -16.34 -2.43
CA HIS A 186 4.92 -16.44 -2.36
C HIS A 186 4.38 -16.34 -0.93
N ILE A 187 5.03 -16.99 0.03
CA ILE A 187 4.63 -16.90 1.45
C ILE A 187 4.88 -15.48 1.97
N ARG A 188 6.09 -14.94 1.79
CA ARG A 188 6.47 -13.66 2.40
C ARG A 188 5.69 -12.47 1.81
N MET A 189 5.33 -12.49 0.52
CA MET A 189 4.60 -11.38 -0.11
C MET A 189 3.14 -11.25 0.37
N LEU A 190 2.64 -12.29 1.04
CA LEU A 190 1.31 -12.38 1.64
C LEU A 190 1.36 -12.27 3.17
N ASP A 191 2.56 -12.13 3.74
CA ASP A 191 2.78 -12.12 5.17
C ASP A 191 2.69 -10.69 5.75
N ALA A 192 1.45 -10.20 5.87
CA ALA A 192 1.10 -8.92 6.49
C ALA A 192 -0.28 -8.98 7.17
N GLU A 193 -0.52 -8.09 8.14
CA GLU A 193 -1.84 -7.97 8.77
C GLU A 193 -2.90 -7.64 7.71
N THR A 194 -4.11 -8.18 7.87
CA THR A 194 -5.27 -8.01 6.96
C THR A 194 -5.13 -8.58 5.54
N TYR A 195 -3.95 -9.12 5.17
CA TYR A 195 -3.74 -9.78 3.87
C TYR A 195 -4.07 -11.28 3.91
N PRO A 196 -4.61 -11.86 2.82
CA PRO A 196 -4.86 -13.29 2.73
C PRO A 196 -3.53 -14.04 2.66
N ARG A 197 -3.22 -14.80 3.72
CA ARG A 197 -1.98 -15.58 3.85
C ARG A 197 -1.86 -16.60 2.72
N ALA A 198 -0.61 -16.96 2.39
CA ALA A 198 -0.37 -18.11 1.53
C ALA A 198 -1.01 -19.35 2.16
N PHE A 199 -1.70 -20.18 1.39
CA PHE A 199 -2.41 -21.32 1.97
C PHE A 199 -2.35 -22.60 1.14
N LEU A 200 -2.60 -23.73 1.79
CA LEU A 200 -2.94 -25.01 1.17
C LEU A 200 -4.24 -25.55 1.76
N ARG A 201 -5.01 -26.28 0.94
CA ARG A 201 -6.18 -27.04 1.39
C ARG A 201 -5.77 -28.49 1.63
N ASN A 202 -6.10 -29.04 2.80
CA ASN A 202 -5.87 -30.44 3.12
C ASN A 202 -7.14 -31.04 3.73
N GLY A 203 -7.91 -31.76 2.90
CA GLY A 203 -9.23 -32.26 3.29
C GLY A 203 -10.12 -31.12 3.78
N LYS A 204 -10.62 -31.23 5.02
CA LYS A 204 -11.47 -30.24 5.69
C LYS A 204 -10.72 -29.11 6.40
N THR A 205 -9.43 -28.93 6.11
CA THR A 205 -8.59 -27.94 6.80
C THR A 205 -7.87 -27.01 5.83
N ASN A 206 -7.67 -25.77 6.25
CA ASN A 206 -6.82 -24.78 5.60
C ASN A 206 -5.53 -24.61 6.41
N LEU A 207 -4.40 -24.70 5.73
CA LEU A 207 -3.06 -24.50 6.27
C LEU A 207 -2.56 -23.13 5.76
N GLU A 208 -2.54 -22.12 6.62
CA GLU A 208 -2.05 -20.78 6.31
C GLU A 208 -0.58 -20.64 6.74
N PHE A 209 0.28 -20.15 5.85
CA PHE A 209 1.72 -20.04 6.06
C PHE A 209 2.15 -18.60 6.34
N SER A 210 3.09 -18.43 7.28
CA SER A 210 3.72 -17.14 7.62
C SER A 210 5.15 -17.37 8.16
N GLU A 211 5.88 -16.30 8.42
CA GLU A 211 7.23 -16.33 9.02
C GLU A 211 8.20 -17.24 8.25
N ALA A 212 8.12 -17.18 6.91
CA ALA A 212 8.96 -17.99 6.03
C ALA A 212 10.44 -17.58 6.13
N ARG A 213 11.34 -18.58 6.15
CA ARG A 213 12.80 -18.40 6.21
C ARG A 213 13.50 -19.44 5.35
N LEU A 214 14.32 -18.97 4.41
CA LEU A 214 15.30 -19.81 3.72
C LEU A 214 16.48 -20.10 4.65
N LEU A 215 16.88 -21.36 4.71
CA LEU A 215 18.02 -21.83 5.50
C LEU A 215 19.22 -22.15 4.60
N GLY A 216 20.42 -22.12 5.17
CA GLY A 216 21.67 -22.35 4.43
C GLY A 216 21.85 -23.77 3.89
N ASP A 217 20.99 -24.71 4.29
CA ASP A 217 20.94 -26.09 3.78
C ASP A 217 20.00 -26.24 2.56
N GLY A 218 19.47 -25.13 2.03
CA GLY A 218 18.54 -25.12 0.90
C GLY A 218 17.09 -25.44 1.29
N THR A 219 16.78 -25.53 2.58
CA THR A 219 15.41 -25.77 3.06
C THR A 219 14.66 -24.48 3.39
N LEU A 220 13.34 -24.57 3.44
CA LEU A 220 12.42 -23.49 3.78
C LEU A 220 11.64 -23.88 5.03
N ARG A 221 11.69 -23.04 6.06
CA ARG A 221 10.83 -23.16 7.24
C ARG A 221 9.77 -22.07 7.23
N ALA A 222 8.57 -22.40 7.68
CA ALA A 222 7.48 -21.46 7.88
C ALA A 222 6.63 -21.90 9.10
N VAL A 223 5.92 -20.95 9.70
CA VAL A 223 4.87 -21.21 10.67
C VAL A 223 3.59 -21.55 9.92
N VAL A 224 2.86 -22.57 10.38
CA VAL A 224 1.57 -22.95 9.83
C VAL A 224 0.47 -22.77 10.87
N LYS A 225 -0.61 -22.09 10.47
CA LYS A 225 -1.86 -22.04 11.22
C LYS A 225 -2.89 -22.93 10.53
N ILE A 226 -3.43 -23.89 11.28
CA ILE A 226 -4.42 -24.84 10.76
C ILE A 226 -5.80 -24.41 11.24
N THR A 227 -6.75 -24.27 10.30
CA THR A 227 -8.15 -23.91 10.58
C THR A 227 -9.12 -24.83 9.85
N PRO A 228 -10.35 -25.04 10.35
CA PRO A 228 -11.39 -25.73 9.60
C PRO A 228 -11.73 -25.00 8.29
N HIS A 229 -12.06 -25.74 7.23
CA HIS A 229 -12.59 -25.16 6.00
C HIS A 229 -13.96 -24.54 6.28
N LYS A 230 -14.18 -23.29 5.85
CA LYS A 230 -15.37 -22.51 6.21
C LYS A 230 -16.70 -23.13 5.75
N GLU A 231 -16.69 -24.07 4.80
CA GLU A 231 -17.89 -24.77 4.33
C GLU A 231 -18.40 -25.87 5.27
N ASP A 232 -17.64 -26.27 6.29
CA ASP A 232 -18.05 -27.31 7.26
C ASP A 232 -18.62 -26.72 8.58
N VAL A 233 -18.87 -25.42 8.65
CA VAL A 233 -19.55 -24.76 9.79
C VAL A 233 -21.02 -24.54 9.45
N THR A 234 -21.77 -25.63 9.33
CA THR A 234 -23.24 -25.66 9.32
C THR A 234 -23.72 -26.78 10.22
#